data_AF-A0A653CSD3-F1
#
_entry.id   AF-A0A653CSD3-F1
#
_cell.length_a   1.000
_cell.length_b   1.000
_cell.length_c   1.000
_cell.angle_alpha   90.00
_cell.angle_beta   90.00
_cell.angle_gamma   90.00
#
_symmetry.space_group_name_H-M   'P 1'
#
loop_
_entity.id
_entity.type
_entity.pdbx_description
1 polymer ?
#
loop_
_entity_poly.entity_id
_entity_poly.type
_entity_poly.pdbx_seq_one_letter_code
_entity_poly.pdbx_strand_id
1 'polypeptide(L)' 'MRNGFNGLASRVQNTLRDDPFSGHLFIFRGRRGDMIKVLWADRDGKVHLTPAQLSMLLEGINWKHPQRTERPGIRI' A
#
# COMPACT_ATOMS: atom_id res chain seq x y z
N MET A 1 -13.29 1.06 -11.71
CA MET A 1 -12.24 2.10 -11.57
C MET A 1 -11.21 1.86 -12.66
N ARG A 2 -11.12 2.73 -13.66
CA ARG A 2 -10.14 2.60 -14.77
C ARG A 2 -8.80 3.32 -14.50
N ASN A 3 -8.69 4.03 -13.38
CA ASN A 3 -7.54 4.87 -13.10
C ASN A 3 -6.35 4.04 -12.56
N GLY A 4 -5.19 4.19 -13.20
CA GLY A 4 -3.88 3.81 -12.64
C GLY A 4 -3.36 4.86 -11.66
N PHE A 5 -2.08 4.78 -11.29
CA PHE A 5 -1.44 5.66 -10.29
C PHE A 5 -1.72 7.16 -10.50
N ASN A 6 -1.43 7.69 -11.69
CA ASN A 6 -1.63 9.12 -12.00
C ASN A 6 -3.10 9.55 -11.83
N GLY A 7 -4.03 8.68 -12.19
CA GLY A 7 -5.46 8.97 -12.04
C GLY A 7 -5.98 8.83 -10.60
N LEU A 8 -5.22 8.22 -9.68
CA LEU A 8 -5.49 8.24 -8.25
C LEU A 8 -4.86 9.49 -7.63
N ALA A 9 -3.61 9.81 -7.97
CA ALA A 9 -2.94 11.03 -7.51
C ALA A 9 -3.74 12.29 -7.89
N SER A 10 -4.24 12.35 -9.14
CA SER A 10 -5.12 13.43 -9.59
C SER A 10 -6.43 13.53 -8.78
N ARG A 11 -6.96 12.42 -8.25
CA ARG A 11 -8.14 12.46 -7.39
C ARG A 11 -7.81 13.01 -6.00
N VAL A 12 -6.66 12.65 -5.44
CA VAL A 12 -6.20 13.24 -4.18
C VAL A 12 -6.07 14.77 -4.35
N GLN A 13 -5.38 15.20 -5.40
CA GLN A 13 -5.16 16.62 -5.67
C GLN A 13 -6.47 17.38 -5.94
N ASN A 14 -7.32 16.89 -6.85
CA ASN A 14 -8.47 17.65 -7.31
C ASN A 14 -9.73 17.47 -6.45
N THR A 15 -9.89 16.31 -5.81
CA THR A 15 -11.09 16.02 -5.00
C THR A 15 -10.82 16.26 -3.52
N LEU A 16 -9.72 15.72 -2.99
CA LEU A 16 -9.38 15.85 -1.57
C LEU A 16 -8.63 17.15 -1.28
N ARG A 17 -8.09 17.82 -2.31
CA ARG A 17 -7.25 19.03 -2.18
C ARG A 17 -6.05 18.82 -1.27
N ASP A 18 -5.47 17.63 -1.37
CA ASP A 18 -4.32 17.20 -0.58
C ASP A 18 -3.14 16.83 -1.50
N ASP A 19 -1.94 16.78 -0.93
CA ASP A 19 -0.75 16.29 -1.63
C ASP A 19 -0.74 14.75 -1.64
N PRO A 20 -0.77 14.10 -2.82
CA PRO A 20 -0.67 12.64 -2.92
C PRO A 20 0.67 12.08 -2.43
N PHE A 21 1.68 12.94 -2.21
CA PHE A 21 3.02 12.57 -1.72
C PHE A 21 3.28 12.96 -0.26
N SER A 22 2.23 13.35 0.47
CA SER A 22 2.30 13.80 1.87
C SER A 22 2.74 12.72 2.90
N GLY A 23 2.87 11.46 2.49
CA GLY A 23 3.03 10.33 3.41
C GLY A 23 1.72 9.72 3.89
N HIS A 24 0.58 10.32 3.56
CA HIS A 24 -0.74 9.78 3.89
C HIS A 24 -1.08 8.53 3.07
N LEU A 25 -1.84 7.62 3.70
CA LEU A 25 -2.36 6.41 3.07
C LEU A 25 -3.75 6.69 2.49
N PHE A 26 -3.86 6.80 1.16
CA PHE A 26 -5.14 7.00 0.49
C PHE A 26 -5.71 5.66 0.02
N ILE A 27 -6.87 5.30 0.54
CA ILE A 27 -7.56 4.04 0.22
C ILE A 27 -8.77 4.33 -0.68
N PHE A 28 -8.81 3.67 -1.83
CA PHE A 28 -9.87 3.82 -2.83
C PHE A 28 -10.63 2.51 -2.99
N ARG A 29 -11.95 2.56 -2.79
CA ARG A 29 -12.83 1.43 -3.05
C ARG A 29 -13.45 1.52 -4.44
N GLY A 30 -13.29 0.47 -5.25
CA GLY A 30 -13.97 0.34 -6.53
C GLY A 30 -15.49 0.36 -6.36
N ARG A 31 -16.20 0.93 -7.35
CA ARG A 31 -17.67 1.05 -7.30
C ARG A 31 -18.40 -0.28 -7.09
N ARG A 32 -17.88 -1.38 -7.65
CA ARG A 32 -18.44 -2.74 -7.48
C ARG A 32 -18.15 -3.34 -6.09
N GLY A 33 -17.25 -2.73 -5.32
CA GLY A 33 -16.88 -3.17 -3.97
C GLY A 33 -15.95 -4.38 -3.90
N ASP A 34 -15.52 -4.90 -5.04
CA ASP A 34 -14.66 -6.07 -5.23
C ASP A 34 -13.16 -5.72 -5.26
N MET A 35 -12.81 -4.44 -5.37
CA MET A 35 -11.43 -3.99 -5.49
C MET A 35 -11.14 -2.81 -4.57
N ILE A 36 -10.00 -2.90 -3.88
CA ILE A 36 -9.38 -1.80 -3.16
C ILE A 36 -8.09 -1.42 -3.89
N LYS A 37 -7.85 -0.12 -4.05
CA LYS A 37 -6.55 0.42 -4.48
C LYS A 37 -6.01 1.30 -3.38
N VAL A 38 -4.73 1.18 -3.12
CA VAL A 38 -4.03 1.96 -2.11
C VAL A 38 -3.00 2.82 -2.81
N LEU A 39 -3.03 4.12 -2.55
CA LEU A 39 -2.00 5.07 -2.94
C LEU A 39 -1.29 5.52 -1.67
N TRP A 40 0.01 5.29 -1.64
CA TRP A 40 0.89 5.76 -0.57
C TRP A 40 2.21 6.13 -1.22
N ALA A 41 2.78 7.23 -0.76
CA ALA A 41 4.08 7.68 -1.19
C ALA A 41 4.85 8.12 0.05
N ASP A 42 5.98 7.46 0.27
CA ASP A 42 6.97 7.86 1.26
C ASP A 42 7.94 8.87 0.63
N ARG A 43 8.56 9.73 1.44
CA ARG A 43 9.44 10.83 0.97
C ARG A 43 10.61 10.32 0.12
N ASP A 44 11.11 9.13 0.41
CA ASP A 44 12.24 8.54 -0.30
C ASP A 44 11.82 7.64 -1.47
N GLY A 45 10.51 7.42 -1.67
CA GLY A 45 9.99 6.48 -2.67
C GLY A 45 10.44 5.03 -2.46
N LYS A 46 10.94 4.70 -1.25
CA LYS A 46 11.50 3.39 -0.91
C LYS A 46 10.59 2.68 0.08
N VAL A 47 10.36 1.39 -0.16
CA VAL A 47 9.76 0.50 0.83
C VAL A 47 10.92 -0.26 1.48
N HIS A 48 11.12 -0.07 2.78
CA HIS A 48 12.10 -0.86 3.53
C HIS A 48 11.50 -2.24 3.82
N LEU A 49 12.08 -3.26 3.19
CA LEU A 49 11.76 -4.67 3.42
C LEU A 49 12.99 -5.38 3.97
N THR A 50 12.81 -6.25 4.96
CA THR A 50 13.84 -7.23 5.32
C THR A 50 14.00 -8.24 4.17
N PRO A 51 15.16 -8.93 4.06
CA PRO A 51 15.33 -10.00 3.07
C PRO A 51 14.20 -11.05 3.14
N ALA A 52 13.76 -11.41 4.35
CA ALA A 52 12.62 -12.31 4.55
C ALA A 52 11.30 -11.74 4.02
N GLN A 53 11.02 -10.45 4.25
CA GLN A 53 9.81 -9.80 3.71
C GLN A 53 9.83 -9.72 2.17
N LEU A 54 10.99 -9.50 1.56
CA LEU A 54 11.13 -9.52 0.10
C LEU A 54 10.95 -10.94 -0.46
N SER A 55 11.57 -11.96 0.15
CA SER A 55 11.37 -13.37 -0.22
C SER A 55 9.90 -13.76 -0.14
N MET A 56 9.18 -13.34 0.91
CA MET A 56 7.75 -13.57 1.04
C MET A 56 6.94 -13.00 -0.13
N LEU A 57 7.31 -11.83 -0.66
CA LEU A 57 6.63 -11.24 -1.81
C LEU A 57 6.94 -11.98 -3.12
N LEU A 58 8.21 -12.37 -3.31
CA LEU A 58 8.68 -13.01 -4.54
C LEU A 58 8.19 -14.45 -4.69
N GLU A 59 8.18 -15.20 -3.58
CA GLU A 59 7.65 -16.58 -3.53
C GLU A 59 6.12 -16.61 -3.48
N GLY A 60 5.51 -15.44 -3.23
CA GLY A 60 4.08 -15.23 -3.17
C GLY A 60 3.52 -15.42 -1.77
N ILE A 61 3.17 -14.32 -1.13
CA ILE A 61 2.27 -14.35 0.03
C ILE A 61 0.96 -14.95 -0.46
N ASN A 62 0.60 -16.14 0.03
CA ASN A 62 -0.71 -16.68 -0.23
C ASN A 62 -1.74 -15.78 0.49
N TRP A 63 -2.26 -14.79 -0.24
CA TRP A 63 -3.24 -13.83 0.27
C TRP A 63 -4.55 -14.47 0.73
N LYS A 64 -4.82 -15.73 0.33
CA LYS A 64 -5.97 -16.49 0.83
C LYS A 64 -5.74 -17.04 2.24
N HIS A 65 -4.48 -17.19 2.66
CA HIS A 65 -4.08 -17.66 3.98
C HIS A 65 -2.86 -16.85 4.48
N PRO A 66 -3.04 -15.55 4.79
CA PRO A 66 -1.95 -14.74 5.31
C PRO A 66 -1.53 -15.29 6.68
N GLN A 67 -0.33 -15.88 6.75
CA GLN A 67 0.28 -16.26 8.01
C GLN A 67 0.80 -14.99 8.68
N ARG A 68 0.22 -14.62 9.83
CA ARG A 68 0.63 -13.46 10.61
C ARG A 68 1.99 -13.76 11.26
N THR A 69 3.06 -13.20 10.72
CA THR A 69 4.36 -13.18 11.38
C THR A 69 4.40 -12.04 12.40
N GLU A 70 4.31 -12.39 13.68
CA GLU A 70 4.54 -11.52 14.85
C GLU A 70 5.48 -12.29 15.79
N ARG A 71 6.56 -11.78 16.42
CA ARG A 71 7.23 -10.47 16.58
C ARG A 71 8.74 -10.76 16.74
N PRO A 72 9.68 -9.90 16.30
CA PRO A 72 11.02 -9.92 16.90
C PRO A 72 10.83 -9.53 18.37
N GLY A 73 11.01 -10.50 19.27
CA GLY A 73 10.95 -10.25 20.70
C GLY A 73 12.01 -9.22 21.08
N ILE A 74 11.58 -7.98 21.34
CA ILE A 74 12.32 -7.11 22.24
C ILE A 74 12.16 -7.75 23.62
N ARG A 75 13.14 -8.58 23.98
CA ARG A 75 13.41 -8.86 25.39
C ARG A 75 14.06 -7.61 25.96
N ILE A 76 13.29 -6.91 26.80
CA ILE A 76 13.82 -5.97 27.80
C ILE A 76 14.60 -6.78 28.84
#